data_AF-A0A8J7X936-F1
#
_entry.id   AF-A0A8J7X936-F1
#
_cell.length_a   1.000
_cell.length_b   1.000
_cell.length_c   1.000
_cell.angle_alpha   90.00
_cell.angle_beta   90.00
_cell.angle_gamma   90.00
#
_symmetry.space_group_name_H-M   'P 1'
#
loop_
_entity.id
_entity.type
_entity.pdbx_description
1 polymer ?
#
loop_
_entity_poly.entity_id
_entity_poly.type
_entity_poly.pdbx_seq_one_letter_code
_entity_poly.pdbx_strand_id
1 'polypeptide(L)'
;MREATITARTNQLGIWQHIDSTVLPMELRFLTRREPPSKHCVDLDLNLLYPPYLYFKVPIENRLFFYRRDVLTAVAHKFRPSPECDEWQHKV
;
A
#
# COMPACT_ATOMS: atom_id res chain seq x y z
N MET A 1 1.85 1.13 16.26
CA MET A 1 1.77 0.03 15.28
C MET A 1 2.99 -0.01 14.36
N ARG A 2 3.34 1.08 13.66
CA ARG A 2 4.52 1.15 12.77
C ARG A 2 5.82 0.67 13.42
N GLU A 3 6.17 1.16 14.60
CA GLU A 3 7.39 0.77 15.32
C GLU A 3 7.46 -0.73 15.64
N ALA A 4 6.34 -1.33 16.07
CA ALA A 4 6.28 -2.76 16.34
C ALA A 4 6.52 -3.59 15.07
N THR A 5 5.98 -3.16 13.93
CA THR A 5 6.21 -3.80 12.62
C THR A 5 7.67 -3.68 12.19
N ILE A 6 8.28 -2.49 12.37
CA ILE A 6 9.70 -2.26 12.08
C ILE A 6 10.56 -3.17 12.95
N THR A 7 10.33 -3.20 14.26
CA THR A 7 11.06 -4.07 15.19
C THR A 7 10.91 -5.54 14.83
N ALA A 8 9.70 -6.00 14.46
CA ALA A 8 9.49 -7.38 14.03
C ALA A 8 10.22 -7.71 12.71
N ARG A 9 10.25 -6.77 11.77
CA ARG A 9 10.97 -6.92 10.50
C ARG A 9 12.48 -6.99 10.72
N THR A 10 13.05 -6.03 11.46
CA THR A 10 14.49 -5.94 11.75
C THR A 10 15.01 -7.16 12.50
N ASN A 11 14.20 -7.71 13.42
CA ASN A 11 14.57 -8.90 14.19
C ASN A 11 14.16 -10.22 13.52
N GLN A 12 13.65 -10.19 12.27
CA GLN A 12 13.14 -11.36 11.57
C GLN A 12 12.21 -12.21 12.45
N LEU A 13 11.11 -11.63 12.91
CA LEU A 13 10.14 -12.30 13.78
C LEU A 13 8.89 -12.73 12.99
N GLY A 14 8.39 -13.93 13.26
CA GLY A 14 7.14 -14.44 12.67
C GLY A 14 7.23 -14.56 11.15
N ILE A 15 6.33 -13.90 10.42
CA ILE A 15 6.29 -13.99 8.95
C ILE A 15 7.58 -13.50 8.28
N TRP A 16 8.32 -12.59 8.92
CA TRP A 16 9.56 -12.00 8.39
C TRP A 16 10.74 -12.98 8.37
N GLN A 17 10.62 -14.15 9.01
CA GLN A 17 11.59 -15.24 8.92
C GLN A 17 11.56 -15.95 7.57
N HIS A 18 10.46 -15.79 6.84
CA HIS A 18 10.15 -16.56 5.64
C HIS A 18 9.87 -15.68 4.43
N ILE A 19 9.86 -14.35 4.60
CA ILE A 19 9.62 -13.39 3.52
C ILE A 19 10.67 -12.29 3.56
N ASP A 20 11.37 -12.10 2.43
CA ASP A 20 12.16 -10.89 2.15
C ASP A 20 11.34 -9.85 1.38
N SER A 21 10.12 -10.21 1.00
CA SER A 21 9.25 -9.41 0.14
C SER A 21 8.41 -8.42 0.94
N THR A 22 8.17 -7.26 0.33
CA THR A 22 7.15 -6.32 0.76
C THR A 22 5.72 -6.85 0.53
N VAL A 23 5.53 -8.01 -0.11
CA VAL A 23 4.21 -8.55 -0.41
C VAL A 23 3.82 -9.63 0.61
N LEU A 24 2.73 -9.40 1.35
CA LEU A 24 2.19 -10.40 2.25
C LEU A 24 1.44 -11.50 1.47
N PRO A 25 1.45 -12.76 1.91
CA PRO A 25 0.66 -13.82 1.26
C PRO A 25 -0.84 -13.50 1.18
N MET A 26 -1.38 -12.75 2.16
CA MET A 26 -2.76 -12.26 2.14
C MET A 26 -3.01 -11.24 1.03
N GLU A 27 -1.99 -10.47 0.66
CA GLU A 27 -2.06 -9.46 -0.40
C GLU A 27 -2.04 -10.10 -1.79
N LEU A 28 -1.55 -11.33 -1.91
CA LEU A 28 -1.65 -12.16 -3.12
C LEU A 28 -3.02 -12.85 -3.30
N ARG A 29 -4.00 -12.61 -2.42
CA ARG A 29 -5.34 -13.21 -2.56
C ARG A 29 -6.04 -12.86 -3.87
N PHE A 30 -5.64 -11.80 -4.58
CA PHE A 30 -6.13 -11.54 -5.92
C PHE A 30 -5.75 -12.64 -6.92
N LEU A 31 -4.58 -13.29 -6.75
CA LEU A 31 -4.15 -14.40 -7.61
C LEU A 31 -5.09 -15.60 -7.46
N THR A 32 -5.60 -15.85 -6.27
CA THR A 32 -6.53 -16.95 -6.01
C THR A 32 -7.99 -16.58 -6.28
N ARG A 33 -8.40 -15.34 -6.01
CA ARG A 33 -9.77 -14.84 -6.24
C ARG A 33 -10.04 -14.36 -7.67
N ARG A 34 -8.99 -14.17 -8.49
CA ARG A 34 -9.07 -13.55 -9.82
C ARG A 34 -9.70 -12.15 -9.83
N GLU A 35 -9.63 -11.45 -8.70
CA GLU A 35 -10.16 -10.09 -8.53
C GLU A 35 -9.01 -9.13 -8.29
N PRO A 36 -8.80 -8.09 -9.12
CA PRO A 36 -7.68 -7.18 -8.93
C PRO A 36 -7.76 -6.44 -7.58
N PRO A 37 -6.62 -6.00 -7.02
CA PRO A 37 -6.64 -5.11 -5.88
C PRO A 37 -7.52 -3.89 -6.15
N SER A 38 -8.34 -3.49 -5.18
CA SER A 38 -9.31 -2.40 -5.31
C SER A 38 -9.05 -1.21 -4.38
N LYS A 39 -8.05 -1.33 -3.49
CA LYS A 39 -7.70 -0.32 -2.50
C LYS A 39 -6.45 0.43 -2.94
N HIS A 40 -6.52 1.75 -2.88
CA HIS A 40 -5.37 2.63 -3.01
C HIS A 40 -4.50 2.52 -1.76
N CYS A 41 -3.21 2.80 -1.90
CA CYS A 41 -2.27 2.72 -0.80
C CYS A 41 -1.49 4.01 -0.69
N VAL A 42 -1.58 4.67 0.46
CA VAL A 42 -0.70 5.77 0.81
C VAL A 42 0.59 5.20 1.39
N ASP A 43 1.72 5.74 0.95
CA ASP A 43 3.00 5.68 1.63
C ASP A 43 3.09 6.84 2.62
N LEU A 44 3.05 6.52 3.90
CA LEU A 44 3.10 7.51 4.99
C LEU A 44 4.45 8.23 5.09
N ASP A 45 5.52 7.66 4.53
CA ASP A 45 6.86 8.25 4.60
C ASP A 45 7.05 9.29 3.48
N LEU A 46 6.69 8.91 2.26
CA LEU A 46 6.80 9.78 1.08
C LEU A 46 5.58 10.69 0.86
N ASN A 47 4.50 10.46 1.61
CA ASN A 47 3.19 11.09 1.42
C ASN A 47 2.66 10.92 0.00
N LEU A 48 2.88 9.73 -0.59
CA LEU A 48 2.46 9.39 -1.95
C LEU A 48 1.29 8.42 -1.94
N LEU A 49 0.30 8.67 -2.78
CA LEU A 49 -0.88 7.85 -3.01
C LEU A 49 -0.65 6.98 -4.26
N TYR A 50 -0.54 5.68 -4.04
CA TYR A 50 -0.36 4.66 -5.06
C TYR A 50 -1.70 4.03 -5.47
N PRO A 51 -1.83 3.62 -6.74
CA PRO A 51 -2.97 2.89 -7.24
C PRO A 51 -2.97 1.46 -6.70
N PRO A 52 -4.13 0.77 -6.75
CA PRO A 52 -4.24 -0.56 -6.18
C PRO A 52 -3.27 -1.58 -6.80
N TYR A 53 -2.88 -1.40 -8.06
CA TYR A 53 -1.94 -2.30 -8.72
C TYR A 53 -0.47 -1.99 -8.39
N LEU A 54 -0.14 -0.98 -7.59
CA LEU A 54 1.25 -0.63 -7.22
C LEU A 54 1.51 -0.59 -5.70
N TYR A 55 0.55 -0.96 -4.84
CA TYR A 55 0.78 -0.86 -3.38
C TYR A 55 1.98 -1.69 -2.90
N PHE A 56 2.38 -2.73 -3.65
CA PHE A 56 3.53 -3.58 -3.31
C PHE A 56 4.86 -2.82 -3.29
N LYS A 57 4.93 -1.64 -3.91
CA LYS A 57 6.11 -0.74 -3.88
C LYS A 57 6.30 -0.05 -2.52
N VAL A 58 5.25 0.05 -1.72
CA VAL A 58 5.28 0.70 -0.40
C VAL A 58 5.71 -0.32 0.64
N PRO A 59 6.66 -0.03 1.55
CA PRO A 59 6.96 -0.92 2.69
C PRO A 59 5.72 -1.17 3.54
N ILE A 60 5.50 -2.41 3.99
CA ILE A 60 4.27 -2.85 4.71
C ILE A 60 3.98 -1.94 5.91
N GLU A 61 5.01 -1.53 6.65
CA GLU A 61 4.95 -0.66 7.81
C GLU A 61 4.48 0.78 7.51
N ASN A 62 4.57 1.21 6.25
CA ASN A 62 4.22 2.55 5.78
C ASN A 62 2.88 2.57 5.03
N ARG A 63 2.21 1.41 4.85
CA ARG A 63 0.98 1.31 4.08
C ARG A 63 -0.24 1.81 4.86
N LEU A 64 -1.00 2.71 4.23
CA LEU A 64 -2.36 3.04 4.66
C LEU A 64 -3.33 2.88 3.48
N PHE A 65 -4.32 2.00 3.62
CA PHE A 65 -5.23 1.65 2.52
C PHE A 65 -6.50 2.50 2.51
N PHE A 66 -6.89 2.98 1.33
CA PHE A 66 -8.12 3.73 1.08
C PHE A 66 -8.97 3.04 0.01
N TYR A 67 -10.30 2.98 0.21
CA TYR A 67 -11.19 2.59 -0.89
C TYR A 67 -11.26 3.73 -1.92
N ARG A 68 -11.67 3.40 -3.15
CA ARG A 68 -11.83 4.40 -4.22
C ARG A 68 -12.66 5.61 -3.80
N ARG A 69 -13.73 5.42 -3.03
CA ARG A 69 -14.60 6.50 -2.52
C ARG A 69 -13.90 7.44 -1.53
N ASP A 70 -12.86 6.95 -0.83
CA ASP A 70 -12.15 7.67 0.23
C ASP A 70 -10.86 8.35 -0.30
N VAL A 71 -10.57 8.19 -1.60
CA VAL A 71 -9.41 8.80 -2.27
C VAL A 71 -9.40 10.32 -2.12
N LEU A 72 -10.55 10.96 -2.29
CA LEU A 72 -10.67 12.42 -2.17
C LEU A 72 -10.29 12.90 -0.76
N THR A 73 -10.60 12.11 0.26
CA THR A 73 -10.19 12.36 1.64
C THR A 73 -8.67 12.26 1.76
N ALA A 74 -8.03 11.25 1.16
CA ALA A 74 -6.57 11.15 1.16
C ALA A 74 -5.89 12.37 0.50
N VAL A 75 -6.43 12.84 -0.64
CA VAL A 75 -5.92 14.04 -1.32
C VAL A 75 -6.12 15.30 -0.45
N ALA A 76 -7.26 15.43 0.21
CA ALA A 76 -7.53 16.53 1.15
C ALA A 76 -6.53 16.54 2.33
N HIS A 77 -6.02 15.38 2.73
CA HIS A 77 -4.95 15.23 3.72
C HIS A 77 -3.54 15.41 3.15
N LYS A 78 -3.39 16.02 1.97
CA LYS A 78 -2.12 16.36 1.31
C LYS A 78 -1.29 15.17 0.81
N PHE A 79 -1.88 13.98 0.68
CA PHE A 79 -1.21 12.88 -0.02
C PHE A 79 -1.24 13.13 -1.53
N ARG A 80 -0.05 13.12 -2.15
CA ARG A 80 0.11 13.41 -3.57
C ARG A 80 0.03 12.13 -4.38
N PRO A 81 -0.60 12.10 -5.57
CA PRO A 81 -0.53 10.94 -6.45
C PRO A 81 0.93 10.55 -6.73
N SER A 82 1.24 9.25 -6.74
CA SER A 82 2.57 8.78 -7.15
C SER A 82 2.86 9.18 -8.61
N PRO A 83 4.10 9.51 -9.00
CA PRO A 83 4.42 9.94 -10.38
C PRO A 83 4.04 8.92 -11.45
N GLU A 84 3.97 7.64 -11.08
CA GLU A 84 3.55 6.54 -11.94
C GLU A 84 2.03 6.52 -12.21
N CYS A 85 1.30 7.51 -11.70
CA CYS A 85 -0.14 7.72 -11.87
C CYS A 85 -0.43 8.80 -12.91
N ASP A 86 -0.02 8.63 -14.17
CA ASP A 86 -0.35 9.59 -15.23
C ASP A 86 -1.86 9.69 -15.50
N GLU A 87 -2.67 8.69 -15.12
CA GLU A 87 -4.08 8.57 -15.54
C GLU A 87 -5.15 8.99 -14.51
N TRP A 88 -4.78 9.39 -13.28
CA TRP A 88 -5.80 9.67 -12.25
C TRP A 88 -6.61 10.94 -12.50
N GLN A 89 -6.07 11.88 -13.29
CA GLN A 89 -6.67 13.20 -13.49
C GLN A 89 -7.91 13.19 -14.39
N HIS A 90 -8.28 12.07 -15.01
CA HIS A 90 -9.33 12.08 -16.03
C HIS A 90 -10.73 11.64 -15.59
N LYS A 91 -10.93 11.07 -14.39
CA LYS A 91 -12.28 10.63 -13.96
C LYS A 91 -12.47 10.66 -12.44
N VAL A 92 -12.47 11.85 -11.86
CA VAL A 92 -13.20 12.12 -10.61
C VAL A 92 -14.34 13.05 -10.93
#